data_AF-A0A1H9ACZ1-F1
#
_entry.id   AF-A0A1H9ACZ1-F1
#
_cell.length_a   1.000
_cell.length_b   1.000
_cell.length_c   1.000
_cell.angle_alpha   90.00
_cell.angle_beta   90.00
_cell.angle_gamma   90.00
#
_symmetry.space_group_name_H-M   'P 1'
#
loop_
_entity.id
_entity.type
_entity.pdbx_description
1 polymer ?
#
loop_
_entity_poly.entity_id
_entity_poly.type
_entity_poly.pdbx_seq_one_letter_code
_entity_poly.pdbx_strand_id
1 'polypeptide(L)'
;MRKHRLIRTVALFVMVYSLTSCGLGQNDSNTTDVDNSVTNTVSEHSDEATPDNASDTADAVDTTEETTEEYVTQPAPVTVEGRPEEAGSLVPDHTYTLGDVHQVDGRQGVAYGDDCYYISGSTTLTKYDSEWNLVSEAEDPFAGFEDEVNHIGDIDVYDGKIYAGVEYFMDGESKNIQIAVYDAESFQLENTYDFDAESGQTEVSGIAVDPDSNSIWLTSWTGEESGRYIYRYDLENGAYKGKVHLQCPPQWLQGIAYYDGCLYMTADDGTADLGEPDHVYKTRVEENSTAATVVLERTLDDVTLQGEIEGISFDKKNGQMLISYNRGSQIVLGMVKGFYEGYTEEIHEVFTYNIEGHKRQYTFEEIDECVDGSGWNLILVNTDNPVPDDYTVSLTDLSNGKQVDTRIYPALQKMFDDARDSGIDLFVREGYRTREDQQSIMDSRIQQYQDSGYSLEEAEALAKQYVAIPGTSEHELGISVDINANSNVSSDEVVYSWLNENAYKYGFIKRYPEDKIDITGINNEPWHYRFVGQKAAAEMRDLNYCLEEYLDYLAE
;
A
#
# COMPACT_ATOMS: atom_id res chain seq x y z
N MET A 1 -30.68 56.11 -27.88
CA MET A 1 -30.26 57.33 -28.61
C MET A 1 -28.73 57.41 -28.61
N ARG A 2 -28.12 58.15 -29.56
CA ARG A 2 -26.65 58.16 -29.88
C ARG A 2 -26.20 56.82 -30.51
N LYS A 3 -25.47 56.69 -31.63
CA LYS A 3 -24.38 57.46 -32.32
C LYS A 3 -23.03 57.37 -31.60
N HIS A 4 -21.87 57.14 -32.24
CA HIS A 4 -21.49 56.76 -33.63
C HIS A 4 -19.97 56.44 -33.70
N ARG A 5 -19.45 56.06 -34.89
CA ARG A 5 -18.04 55.69 -35.28
C ARG A 5 -17.73 54.20 -35.07
N LEU A 6 -17.24 53.40 -36.04
CA LEU A 6 -16.75 53.57 -37.43
C LEU A 6 -15.33 54.11 -37.66
N ILE A 7 -14.42 53.19 -38.04
CA ILE A 7 -13.22 53.23 -38.95
C ILE A 7 -12.71 51.76 -38.93
N ARG A 8 -12.72 50.93 -39.99
CA ARG A 8 -12.01 50.91 -41.31
C ARG A 8 -10.49 50.61 -41.23
N THR A 9 -9.79 49.85 -42.10
CA THR A 9 -10.03 48.77 -43.13
C THR A 9 -8.61 48.34 -43.66
N VAL A 10 -8.45 47.18 -44.36
CA VAL A 10 -7.23 46.68 -45.07
C VAL A 10 -6.18 46.03 -44.13
N ALA A 11 -5.48 44.92 -44.43
CA ALA A 11 -5.50 43.91 -45.54
C ALA A 11 -5.78 42.49 -44.95
N LEU A 12 -5.82 41.32 -45.62
CA LEU A 12 -5.52 40.77 -46.97
C LEU A 12 -4.05 40.48 -47.37
N PHE A 13 -3.64 39.21 -47.25
CA PHE A 13 -2.78 38.55 -48.25
C PHE A 13 -3.15 37.07 -48.38
N VAL A 14 -2.97 36.50 -49.58
CA VAL A 14 -3.21 35.08 -49.91
C VAL A 14 -2.04 34.61 -50.77
N MET A 15 -1.52 33.41 -50.52
CA MET A 15 -0.76 32.69 -51.55
C MET A 15 -0.93 31.19 -51.43
N VAL A 16 -0.88 30.50 -52.57
CA VAL A 16 -1.20 29.08 -52.75
C VAL A 16 -0.16 28.45 -53.66
N TYR A 17 0.44 27.33 -53.24
CA TYR A 17 0.95 26.23 -54.08
C TYR A 17 0.92 24.97 -53.18
N SER A 18 0.12 23.92 -53.41
CA SER A 18 -0.15 23.07 -54.58
C SER A 18 0.76 21.83 -54.62
N LEU A 19 0.13 20.65 -54.68
CA LEU A 19 0.80 19.34 -54.71
C LEU A 19 1.61 19.10 -55.99
N THR A 20 2.57 18.18 -55.92
CA THR A 20 2.71 17.10 -56.92
C THR A 20 3.33 15.85 -56.25
N SER A 21 3.01 14.66 -56.76
CA SER A 21 3.44 13.35 -56.25
C SER A 21 4.43 12.64 -57.20
N CYS A 22 4.83 11.42 -56.81
CA CYS A 22 5.38 10.30 -57.61
C CYS A 22 6.89 10.02 -57.46
N GLY A 23 7.24 8.73 -57.32
CA GLY A 23 8.63 8.23 -57.32
C GLY A 23 8.83 6.85 -56.69
N LEU A 24 8.43 5.77 -57.37
CA LEU A 24 8.85 4.40 -57.02
C LEU A 24 10.28 4.13 -57.53
N GLY A 25 11.08 3.34 -56.79
CA GLY A 25 12.40 2.90 -57.24
C GLY A 25 13.05 1.86 -56.33
N GLN A 26 12.99 0.58 -56.73
CA GLN A 26 13.83 -0.49 -56.15
C GLN A 26 15.24 -0.44 -56.77
N ASN A 27 16.23 -0.97 -56.05
CA ASN A 27 17.20 -1.93 -56.59
C ASN A 27 18.11 -2.50 -55.49
N ASP A 28 18.41 -3.79 -55.59
CA ASP A 28 19.37 -4.51 -54.75
C ASP A 28 20.82 -4.24 -55.17
N SER A 29 21.80 -4.53 -54.28
CA SER A 29 22.77 -5.64 -54.46
C SER A 29 24.14 -5.46 -53.78
N ASN A 30 24.39 -6.32 -52.78
CA ASN A 30 25.58 -7.17 -52.59
C ASN A 30 27.05 -6.66 -52.67
N THR A 31 27.73 -6.84 -51.52
CA THR A 31 29.01 -7.58 -51.30
C THR A 31 30.41 -6.97 -51.50
N THR A 32 31.16 -7.01 -50.38
CA THR A 32 32.57 -7.44 -50.17
C THR A 32 33.77 -6.57 -50.57
N ASP A 33 34.50 -6.12 -49.53
CA ASP A 33 35.95 -6.24 -49.24
C ASP A 33 36.99 -5.57 -50.19
N VAL A 34 38.18 -5.11 -49.76
CA VAL A 34 39.07 -5.53 -48.66
C VAL A 34 39.82 -4.36 -47.98
N ASP A 35 39.77 -4.34 -46.64
CA ASP A 35 40.77 -3.97 -45.61
C ASP A 35 42.17 -3.36 -45.98
N ASN A 36 42.56 -2.25 -45.33
CA ASN A 36 43.69 -2.25 -44.36
C ASN A 36 43.92 -0.96 -43.53
N SER A 37 44.03 -1.13 -42.19
CA SER A 37 44.86 -0.43 -41.17
C SER A 37 45.05 1.12 -41.21
N VAL A 38 45.13 1.85 -40.09
CA VAL A 38 45.93 1.64 -38.85
C VAL A 38 45.21 2.23 -37.60
N THR A 39 45.39 1.58 -36.45
CA THR A 39 44.85 1.97 -35.13
C THR A 39 45.84 2.81 -34.30
N ASN A 40 45.36 3.45 -33.22
CA ASN A 40 46.22 3.94 -32.14
C ASN A 40 45.45 4.06 -30.81
N THR A 41 46.03 3.62 -29.68
CA THR A 41 45.37 3.57 -28.36
C THR A 41 46.32 3.89 -27.19
N VAL A 42 45.81 4.74 -26.28
CA VAL A 42 46.11 4.97 -24.84
C VAL A 42 47.16 4.09 -24.13
N SER A 43 48.09 4.69 -23.36
CA SER A 43 48.32 4.44 -21.90
C SER A 43 49.54 5.15 -21.24
N GLU A 44 49.28 5.83 -20.11
CA GLU A 44 50.02 5.81 -18.80
C GLU A 44 51.40 6.50 -18.48
N HIS A 45 51.42 7.08 -17.24
CA HIS A 45 52.50 7.32 -16.23
C HIS A 45 53.80 8.10 -16.62
N SER A 46 54.50 8.87 -15.75
CA SER A 46 54.67 8.88 -14.26
C SER A 46 55.05 10.26 -13.65
N ASP A 47 55.23 10.31 -12.32
CA ASP A 47 55.72 11.44 -11.46
C ASP A 47 57.20 11.85 -11.74
N GLU A 48 57.84 12.91 -11.19
CA GLU A 48 57.72 13.75 -9.95
C GLU A 48 58.22 15.23 -10.26
N ALA A 49 58.49 16.25 -9.42
CA ALA A 49 58.75 16.49 -7.97
C ALA A 49 58.50 17.99 -7.55
N THR A 50 58.92 18.42 -6.34
CA THR A 50 58.82 19.79 -5.74
C THR A 50 60.19 20.24 -5.10
N PRO A 51 60.41 21.24 -4.17
CA PRO A 51 59.53 22.24 -3.48
C PRO A 51 60.10 23.68 -3.20
N ASP A 52 59.25 24.56 -2.62
CA ASP A 52 59.45 25.51 -1.46
C ASP A 52 58.43 26.70 -1.52
N ASN A 53 57.52 26.94 -0.55
CA ASN A 53 57.62 27.45 0.86
C ASN A 53 57.86 28.99 1.01
N ALA A 54 57.21 29.77 1.91
CA ALA A 54 56.05 29.55 2.83
C ALA A 54 55.55 30.89 3.49
N SER A 55 54.35 30.91 4.12
CA SER A 55 53.90 31.79 5.26
C SER A 55 53.72 33.33 5.00
N ASP A 56 52.94 34.17 5.75
CA ASP A 56 51.95 34.00 6.85
C ASP A 56 51.06 35.27 7.11
N THR A 57 50.01 35.13 7.96
CA THR A 57 49.31 36.14 8.83
C THR A 57 48.53 37.41 8.34
N ALA A 58 47.24 37.46 8.75
CA ALA A 58 46.51 38.48 9.56
C ALA A 58 46.02 39.90 9.09
N ASP A 59 44.75 40.17 9.46
CA ASP A 59 44.02 41.42 9.85
C ASP A 59 44.23 42.81 9.19
N ALA A 60 43.12 43.38 8.67
CA ALA A 60 42.76 44.82 8.75
C ALA A 60 41.26 45.07 8.43
N VAL A 61 40.69 46.19 8.90
CA VAL A 61 39.28 46.62 8.69
C VAL A 61 39.22 48.08 8.23
N ASP A 62 38.41 48.39 7.21
CA ASP A 62 37.71 49.69 6.95
C ASP A 62 36.82 49.51 5.68
N THR A 63 35.47 49.49 5.73
CA THR A 63 34.45 50.57 5.87
C THR A 63 33.96 51.22 4.56
N THR A 64 32.63 51.23 4.38
CA THR A 64 31.79 52.16 3.57
C THR A 64 31.93 52.12 2.03
N GLU A 65 30.91 52.38 1.21
CA GLU A 65 29.52 52.84 1.46
C GLU A 65 28.48 51.85 0.86
N GLU A 66 27.32 51.67 1.52
CA GLU A 66 26.15 51.01 0.91
C GLU A 66 25.19 52.04 0.30
N THR A 67 24.70 51.77 -0.92
CA THR A 67 23.56 52.48 -1.51
C THR A 67 22.32 51.60 -1.43
N THR A 68 21.37 51.93 -0.56
CA THR A 68 20.13 51.19 -0.37
C THR A 68 19.13 51.46 -1.52
N GLU A 69 18.87 50.47 -2.36
CA GLU A 69 17.68 50.44 -3.21
C GLU A 69 16.50 49.83 -2.43
N GLU A 70 15.34 50.50 -2.44
CA GLU A 70 14.12 49.99 -1.79
C GLU A 70 13.55 48.80 -2.58
N TYR A 71 13.80 47.58 -2.10
CA TYR A 71 13.09 46.41 -2.59
C TYR A 71 11.61 46.50 -2.23
N VAL A 72 10.76 46.64 -3.25
CA VAL A 72 9.31 46.52 -3.11
C VAL A 72 9.00 45.11 -2.63
N THR A 73 8.49 44.99 -1.40
CA THR A 73 8.09 43.71 -0.82
C THR A 73 7.00 43.08 -1.67
N GLN A 74 7.24 41.85 -2.15
CA GLN A 74 6.19 41.06 -2.78
C GLN A 74 5.09 40.77 -1.76
N PRO A 75 3.81 40.67 -2.19
CA PRO A 75 2.75 40.21 -1.31
C PRO A 75 3.07 38.80 -0.81
N ALA A 76 2.68 38.50 0.44
CA ALA A 76 2.81 37.15 0.97
C ALA A 76 2.09 36.13 0.07
N PRO A 77 2.64 34.90 -0.10
CA PRO A 77 1.97 33.88 -0.88
C PRO A 77 0.59 33.58 -0.29
N VAL A 78 -0.42 33.50 -1.16
CA VAL A 78 -1.75 33.08 -0.75
C VAL A 78 -1.67 31.59 -0.39
N THR A 79 -2.06 31.25 0.84
CA THR A 79 -2.28 29.87 1.25
C THR A 79 -3.44 29.30 0.44
N VAL A 80 -3.14 28.38 -0.46
CA VAL A 80 -4.13 27.63 -1.24
C VAL A 80 -4.57 26.43 -0.40
N GLU A 81 -5.87 26.35 -0.09
CA GLU A 81 -6.46 25.18 0.56
C GLU A 81 -6.30 23.94 -0.34
N GLY A 82 -5.99 22.78 0.24
CA GLY A 82 -5.74 21.54 -0.52
C GLY A 82 -4.30 21.33 -1.01
N ARG A 83 -3.31 22.05 -0.46
CA ARG A 83 -1.90 21.66 -0.58
C ARG A 83 -1.51 20.76 0.61
N PRO A 84 -0.94 19.55 0.40
CA PRO A 84 -0.42 18.74 1.50
C PRO A 84 0.73 19.46 2.23
N GLU A 85 0.72 19.45 3.57
CA GLU A 85 1.69 20.20 4.38
C GLU A 85 3.06 19.52 4.43
N GLU A 86 3.12 18.20 4.34
CA GLU A 86 4.35 17.43 4.16
C GLU A 86 4.35 16.74 2.80
N ALA A 87 5.45 16.90 2.05
CA ALA A 87 5.74 16.00 0.93
C ALA A 87 6.32 14.71 1.52
N GLY A 88 5.72 13.57 1.18
CA GLY A 88 6.17 12.26 1.67
C GLY A 88 7.61 11.93 1.32
N SER A 89 8.13 10.86 1.92
CA SER A 89 9.48 10.36 1.68
C SER A 89 9.76 10.23 0.18
N LEU A 90 10.80 10.89 -0.33
CA LEU A 90 11.26 10.76 -1.73
C LEU A 90 12.16 9.51 -1.91
N VAL A 91 11.82 8.43 -1.20
CA VAL A 91 12.57 7.18 -1.11
C VAL A 91 11.54 6.05 -1.10
N PRO A 92 11.77 4.92 -1.80
CA PRO A 92 10.97 3.71 -1.64
C PRO A 92 10.84 3.33 -0.15
N ASP A 93 9.65 2.86 0.24
CA ASP A 93 9.41 2.41 1.63
C ASP A 93 9.69 0.90 1.78
N HIS A 94 9.92 0.22 0.66
CA HIS A 94 10.12 -1.23 0.58
C HIS A 94 11.39 -1.59 -0.20
N THR A 95 12.12 -2.60 0.26
CA THR A 95 13.03 -3.37 -0.58
C THR A 95 12.27 -4.56 -1.14
N TYR A 96 12.58 -4.96 -2.37
CA TYR A 96 11.94 -6.09 -3.04
C TYR A 96 12.98 -7.12 -3.48
N THR A 97 12.67 -8.41 -3.33
CA THR A 97 13.47 -9.51 -3.87
C THR A 97 12.63 -10.40 -4.78
N LEU A 98 13.11 -10.65 -6.00
CA LEU A 98 12.45 -11.55 -6.96
C LEU A 98 12.23 -12.93 -6.32
N GLY A 99 10.98 -13.39 -6.36
CA GLY A 99 10.56 -14.71 -5.95
C GLY A 99 10.50 -15.66 -7.15
N ASP A 100 9.32 -16.23 -7.37
CA ASP A 100 9.01 -17.07 -8.52
C ASP A 100 8.39 -16.26 -9.68
N VAL A 101 8.41 -16.85 -10.88
CA VAL A 101 7.86 -16.29 -12.11
C VAL A 101 6.92 -17.31 -12.75
N HIS A 102 5.69 -16.90 -13.04
CA HIS A 102 4.61 -17.81 -13.43
C HIS A 102 4.08 -17.44 -14.82
N GLN A 103 4.18 -18.35 -15.79
CA GLN A 103 3.59 -18.15 -17.11
C GLN A 103 2.07 -18.31 -17.04
N VAL A 104 1.32 -17.34 -17.58
CA VAL A 104 -0.15 -17.23 -17.47
C VAL A 104 -0.85 -17.11 -18.83
N ASP A 105 -2.17 -17.23 -18.84
CA ASP A 105 -3.04 -17.05 -20.01
C ASP A 105 -3.87 -15.76 -19.86
N GLY A 106 -3.24 -14.67 -20.28
CA GLY A 106 -3.72 -13.30 -20.16
C GLY A 106 -2.52 -12.35 -20.19
N ARG A 107 -2.71 -11.14 -20.72
CA ARG A 107 -1.62 -10.23 -21.15
C ARG A 107 -1.75 -8.78 -20.67
N GLN A 108 -2.67 -8.48 -19.75
CA GLN A 108 -3.03 -7.09 -19.39
C GLN A 108 -3.05 -6.86 -17.88
N GLY A 109 -3.53 -7.81 -17.09
CA GLY A 109 -3.75 -7.59 -15.66
C GLY A 109 -3.47 -8.78 -14.77
N VAL A 110 -3.21 -8.48 -13.50
CA VAL A 110 -3.06 -9.47 -12.42
C VAL A 110 -3.68 -8.94 -11.14
N ALA A 111 -4.61 -9.69 -10.55
CA ALA A 111 -5.18 -9.40 -9.24
C ALA A 111 -5.01 -10.58 -8.27
N TYR A 112 -5.01 -10.30 -6.98
CA TYR A 112 -5.04 -11.31 -5.92
C TYR A 112 -6.23 -11.10 -4.99
N GLY A 113 -6.99 -12.15 -4.71
CA GLY A 113 -8.12 -12.13 -3.78
C GLY A 113 -8.66 -13.53 -3.50
N ASP A 114 -9.28 -13.73 -2.33
CA ASP A 114 -9.88 -15.01 -1.93
C ASP A 114 -8.95 -16.23 -2.08
N ASP A 115 -7.67 -16.08 -1.69
CA ASP A 115 -6.59 -17.07 -1.84
C ASP A 115 -6.31 -17.53 -3.29
N CYS A 116 -6.78 -16.77 -4.28
CA CYS A 116 -6.64 -17.03 -5.72
C CYS A 116 -5.95 -15.86 -6.44
N TYR A 117 -5.35 -16.15 -7.59
CA TYR A 117 -4.89 -15.13 -8.55
C TYR A 117 -5.85 -15.05 -9.74
N TYR A 118 -6.04 -13.86 -10.27
CA TYR A 118 -6.88 -13.60 -11.43
C TYR A 118 -6.07 -12.86 -12.47
N ILE A 119 -6.19 -13.25 -13.74
CA ILE A 119 -5.42 -12.67 -14.84
C ILE A 119 -6.41 -12.19 -15.91
N SER A 120 -6.19 -10.98 -16.42
CA SER A 120 -6.88 -10.49 -17.62
C SER A 120 -5.97 -10.55 -18.84
N GLY A 121 -6.52 -11.01 -19.95
CA GLY A 121 -6.06 -10.66 -21.28
C GLY A 121 -7.08 -9.74 -21.94
N SER A 122 -6.71 -9.15 -23.08
CA SER A 122 -7.55 -8.15 -23.76
C SER A 122 -8.96 -8.68 -24.11
N THR A 123 -9.17 -10.00 -24.17
CA THR A 123 -10.49 -10.63 -24.34
C THR A 123 -10.71 -11.85 -23.44
N THR A 124 -9.99 -11.97 -22.32
CA THR A 124 -10.02 -13.17 -21.45
C THR A 124 -9.97 -12.79 -19.97
N LEU A 125 -10.63 -13.59 -19.13
CA LEU A 125 -10.51 -13.54 -17.67
C LEU A 125 -10.30 -14.99 -17.18
N THR A 126 -9.21 -15.21 -16.44
CA THR A 126 -8.80 -16.53 -15.92
C THR A 126 -8.53 -16.47 -14.42
N LYS A 127 -8.76 -17.59 -13.72
CA LYS A 127 -8.56 -17.76 -12.27
C LYS A 127 -7.60 -18.91 -12.01
N TYR A 128 -6.65 -18.67 -11.11
CA TYR A 128 -5.62 -19.62 -10.69
C TYR A 128 -5.69 -19.86 -9.19
N ASP A 129 -5.34 -21.07 -8.75
CA ASP A 129 -5.18 -21.38 -7.32
C ASP A 129 -3.84 -20.85 -6.75
N SER A 130 -3.66 -21.00 -5.45
CA SER A 130 -2.44 -20.59 -4.74
C SER A 130 -1.16 -21.37 -5.13
N GLU A 131 -1.27 -22.42 -5.96
CA GLU A 131 -0.15 -23.14 -6.57
C GLU A 131 0.06 -22.73 -8.06
N TRP A 132 -0.66 -21.71 -8.54
CA TRP A 132 -0.67 -21.23 -9.93
C TRP A 132 -1.17 -22.27 -10.96
N ASN A 133 -2.05 -23.20 -10.57
CA ASN A 133 -2.80 -24.02 -11.51
C ASN A 133 -4.04 -23.25 -12.02
N LEU A 134 -4.32 -23.30 -13.32
CA LEU A 134 -5.55 -22.74 -13.90
C LEU A 134 -6.79 -23.49 -13.38
N VAL A 135 -7.70 -22.77 -12.71
CA VAL A 135 -8.94 -23.28 -12.11
C VAL A 135 -10.13 -23.09 -13.05
N SER A 136 -10.28 -21.90 -13.60
CA SER A 136 -11.41 -21.53 -14.47
C SER A 136 -11.08 -20.37 -15.43
N GLU A 137 -11.89 -20.25 -16.47
CA GLU A 137 -11.84 -19.23 -17.53
C GLU A 137 -13.29 -18.79 -17.82
N ALA A 138 -13.50 -17.51 -18.11
CA ALA A 138 -14.80 -16.97 -18.50
C ALA A 138 -15.18 -17.37 -19.94
N GLU A 139 -16.37 -17.95 -20.15
CA GLU A 139 -16.80 -18.40 -21.51
C GLU A 139 -16.93 -17.24 -22.53
N ASP A 140 -17.29 -16.04 -22.05
CA ASP A 140 -17.37 -14.79 -22.81
C ASP A 140 -17.35 -13.59 -21.83
N PRO A 141 -16.19 -12.95 -21.57
CA PRO A 141 -16.09 -11.81 -20.65
C PRO A 141 -16.96 -10.59 -21.00
N PHE A 142 -17.42 -10.50 -22.26
CA PHE A 142 -18.24 -9.39 -22.74
C PHE A 142 -19.74 -9.74 -22.80
N ALA A 143 -20.14 -10.91 -22.27
CA ALA A 143 -21.54 -11.34 -22.19
C ALA A 143 -22.34 -10.54 -21.15
N GLY A 144 -22.95 -9.43 -21.59
CA GLY A 144 -23.92 -8.69 -20.78
C GLY A 144 -23.93 -7.18 -21.02
N PHE A 145 -22.88 -6.62 -21.62
CA PHE A 145 -22.76 -5.20 -21.93
C PHE A 145 -23.84 -4.75 -22.93
N GLU A 146 -24.39 -3.54 -22.74
CA GLU A 146 -25.34 -2.93 -23.68
C GLU A 146 -24.63 -2.27 -24.88
N ASP A 147 -23.43 -1.71 -24.66
CA ASP A 147 -22.57 -1.10 -25.67
C ASP A 147 -21.44 -2.03 -26.15
N GLU A 148 -20.91 -1.77 -27.35
CA GLU A 148 -19.83 -2.56 -27.96
C GLU A 148 -18.51 -2.37 -27.20
N VAL A 149 -17.90 -3.47 -26.76
CA VAL A 149 -16.59 -3.53 -26.05
C VAL A 149 -15.79 -4.72 -26.59
N ASN A 150 -14.45 -4.64 -26.53
CA ASN A 150 -13.54 -5.69 -27.01
C ASN A 150 -12.17 -5.71 -26.29
N HIS A 151 -12.01 -4.95 -25.21
CA HIS A 151 -10.76 -4.79 -24.47
C HIS A 151 -11.02 -4.80 -22.96
N ILE A 152 -10.08 -5.40 -22.22
CA ILE A 152 -9.99 -5.39 -20.75
C ILE A 152 -8.56 -4.99 -20.40
N GLY A 153 -8.40 -4.00 -19.52
CA GLY A 153 -7.09 -3.57 -19.00
C GLY A 153 -6.60 -4.43 -17.83
N ASP A 154 -5.81 -3.81 -16.94
CA ASP A 154 -5.54 -4.35 -15.61
C ASP A 154 -6.83 -4.53 -14.79
N ILE A 155 -6.76 -5.30 -13.71
CA ILE A 155 -7.90 -5.69 -12.87
C ILE A 155 -7.52 -5.69 -11.38
N ASP A 156 -8.51 -5.51 -10.52
CA ASP A 156 -8.35 -5.67 -9.06
C ASP A 156 -9.49 -6.52 -8.47
N VAL A 157 -9.28 -7.11 -7.29
CA VAL A 157 -10.27 -7.99 -6.64
C VAL A 157 -10.57 -7.54 -5.22
N TYR A 158 -11.86 -7.33 -4.94
CA TYR A 158 -12.37 -6.86 -3.66
C TYR A 158 -13.78 -7.41 -3.39
N ASP A 159 -14.05 -7.80 -2.13
CA ASP A 159 -15.34 -8.35 -1.67
C ASP A 159 -15.97 -9.42 -2.60
N GLY A 160 -15.15 -10.40 -3.02
CA GLY A 160 -15.56 -11.49 -3.90
C GLY A 160 -15.84 -11.10 -5.35
N LYS A 161 -15.36 -9.92 -5.81
CA LYS A 161 -15.65 -9.36 -7.14
C LYS A 161 -14.38 -8.93 -7.86
N ILE A 162 -14.35 -9.15 -9.18
CA ILE A 162 -13.34 -8.60 -10.07
C ILE A 162 -13.83 -7.25 -10.58
N TYR A 163 -13.02 -6.22 -10.37
CA TYR A 163 -13.20 -4.88 -10.92
C TYR A 163 -12.29 -4.73 -12.14
N ALA A 164 -12.84 -4.28 -13.26
CA ALA A 164 -12.11 -4.16 -14.52
C ALA A 164 -12.38 -2.84 -15.24
N GLY A 165 -11.34 -2.24 -15.82
CA GLY A 165 -11.50 -1.26 -16.88
C GLY A 165 -11.84 -1.98 -18.20
N VAL A 166 -12.98 -1.66 -18.80
CA VAL A 166 -13.48 -2.32 -20.02
C VAL A 166 -13.89 -1.28 -21.06
N GLU A 167 -13.50 -1.50 -22.31
CA GLU A 167 -13.75 -0.55 -23.40
C GLU A 167 -13.80 -1.22 -24.78
N TYR A 168 -14.17 -0.44 -25.81
CA TYR A 168 -13.81 -0.75 -27.18
C TYR A 168 -12.48 -0.07 -27.53
N PHE A 169 -11.44 -0.85 -27.82
CA PHE A 169 -10.12 -0.37 -28.24
C PHE A 169 -9.76 -0.84 -29.66
N MET A 170 -9.21 0.06 -30.48
CA MET A 170 -8.67 -0.26 -31.81
C MET A 170 -7.64 0.78 -32.26
N ASP A 171 -6.44 0.34 -32.65
CA ASP A 171 -5.36 1.19 -33.19
C ASP A 171 -4.99 2.45 -32.34
N GLY A 172 -5.23 2.41 -31.02
CA GLY A 172 -5.03 3.56 -30.12
C GLY A 172 -6.21 4.52 -29.99
N GLU A 173 -7.39 4.19 -30.54
CA GLU A 173 -8.66 4.86 -30.24
C GLU A 173 -9.54 3.99 -29.32
N SER A 174 -9.92 4.53 -28.17
CA SER A 174 -10.92 3.95 -27.25
C SER A 174 -12.31 4.58 -27.39
N LYS A 175 -13.35 3.81 -27.04
CA LYS A 175 -14.79 4.17 -26.99
C LYS A 175 -15.49 3.32 -25.92
N ASN A 176 -16.67 3.77 -25.46
CA ASN A 176 -17.58 2.99 -24.60
C ASN A 176 -16.95 2.53 -23.25
N ILE A 177 -16.06 3.36 -22.70
CA ILE A 177 -15.30 3.07 -21.47
C ILE A 177 -16.25 2.92 -20.27
N GLN A 178 -16.15 1.78 -19.58
CA GLN A 178 -17.02 1.37 -18.47
C GLN A 178 -16.18 0.70 -17.37
N ILE A 179 -16.55 0.94 -16.11
CA ILE A 179 -16.06 0.14 -14.98
C ILE A 179 -16.97 -1.09 -14.93
N ALA A 180 -16.42 -2.27 -15.15
CA ALA A 180 -17.15 -3.54 -15.05
C ALA A 180 -16.91 -4.18 -13.68
N VAL A 181 -17.96 -4.79 -13.12
CA VAL A 181 -17.91 -5.54 -11.86
C VAL A 181 -18.44 -6.95 -12.11
N TYR A 182 -17.61 -7.96 -11.91
CA TYR A 182 -17.92 -9.37 -12.10
C TYR A 182 -17.88 -10.14 -10.77
N ASP A 183 -18.73 -11.15 -10.60
CA ASP A 183 -18.60 -12.15 -9.54
C ASP A 183 -17.33 -12.99 -9.76
N ALA A 184 -16.43 -13.07 -8.76
CA ALA A 184 -15.09 -13.66 -8.92
C ALA A 184 -15.05 -15.21 -8.91
N GLU A 185 -16.19 -15.89 -8.74
CA GLU A 185 -16.28 -17.35 -8.82
C GLU A 185 -16.89 -17.82 -10.16
N SER A 186 -17.80 -17.03 -10.74
CA SER A 186 -18.54 -17.39 -11.95
C SER A 186 -18.25 -16.50 -13.17
N PHE A 187 -17.47 -15.43 -13.01
CA PHE A 187 -17.20 -14.39 -14.01
C PHE A 187 -18.47 -13.73 -14.60
N GLN A 188 -19.61 -13.80 -13.91
CA GLN A 188 -20.83 -13.14 -14.37
C GLN A 188 -20.75 -11.64 -14.10
N LEU A 189 -20.99 -10.83 -15.14
CA LEU A 189 -21.11 -9.38 -15.03
C LEU A 189 -22.31 -9.03 -14.13
N GLU A 190 -22.03 -8.51 -12.95
CA GLU A 190 -23.07 -8.06 -12.00
C GLU A 190 -23.55 -6.65 -12.32
N ASN A 191 -22.63 -5.76 -12.70
CA ASN A 191 -22.91 -4.34 -12.90
C ASN A 191 -21.87 -3.66 -13.81
N THR A 192 -22.26 -2.53 -14.40
CA THR A 192 -21.34 -1.57 -15.04
C THR A 192 -21.57 -0.16 -14.51
N TYR A 193 -20.54 0.68 -14.56
CA TYR A 193 -20.63 2.12 -14.36
C TYR A 193 -20.05 2.86 -15.56
N ASP A 194 -20.84 3.76 -16.15
CA ASP A 194 -20.40 4.64 -17.25
C ASP A 194 -19.32 5.61 -16.78
N PHE A 195 -18.30 5.86 -17.60
CA PHE A 195 -17.32 6.92 -17.31
C PHE A 195 -17.95 8.31 -17.48
N ASP A 196 -17.63 9.23 -16.57
CA ASP A 196 -18.13 10.61 -16.64
C ASP A 196 -17.32 11.41 -17.67
N ALA A 197 -18.00 12.05 -18.61
CA ALA A 197 -17.38 12.91 -19.63
C ALA A 197 -16.67 14.16 -19.03
N GLU A 198 -16.99 14.57 -17.79
CA GLU A 198 -16.26 15.62 -17.07
C GLU A 198 -14.87 15.17 -16.57
N SER A 199 -14.56 13.86 -16.62
CA SER A 199 -13.19 13.37 -16.39
C SER A 199 -12.20 13.83 -17.45
N GLY A 200 -12.66 13.91 -18.70
CA GLY A 200 -11.78 14.03 -19.87
C GLY A 200 -10.82 12.85 -20.05
N GLN A 201 -11.10 11.69 -19.42
CA GLN A 201 -10.40 10.43 -19.67
C GLN A 201 -10.74 9.94 -21.08
N THR A 202 -9.77 9.35 -21.78
CA THR A 202 -9.91 8.94 -23.19
C THR A 202 -9.73 7.46 -23.44
N GLU A 203 -9.27 6.69 -22.46
CA GLU A 203 -9.06 5.23 -22.46
C GLU A 203 -8.79 4.78 -21.01
N VAL A 204 -8.97 3.49 -20.70
CA VAL A 204 -8.61 2.88 -19.42
C VAL A 204 -7.59 1.73 -19.58
N SER A 205 -6.43 1.89 -18.95
CA SER A 205 -5.39 0.85 -18.92
C SER A 205 -5.44 -0.02 -17.68
N GLY A 206 -5.94 0.50 -16.55
CA GLY A 206 -6.02 -0.24 -15.29
C GLY A 206 -6.94 0.38 -14.24
N ILE A 207 -7.16 -0.39 -13.16
CA ILE A 207 -8.13 -0.12 -12.10
C ILE A 207 -7.64 -0.67 -10.75
N ALA A 208 -7.82 0.10 -9.68
CA ALA A 208 -7.61 -0.31 -8.29
C ALA A 208 -8.83 0.00 -7.42
N VAL A 209 -9.11 -0.85 -6.44
CA VAL A 209 -10.09 -0.60 -5.37
C VAL A 209 -9.37 -0.10 -4.11
N ASP A 210 -9.72 1.11 -3.69
CA ASP A 210 -9.26 1.75 -2.46
C ASP A 210 -10.41 1.75 -1.45
N PRO A 211 -10.48 0.74 -0.55
CA PRO A 211 -11.53 0.67 0.46
C PRO A 211 -11.41 1.78 1.51
N ASP A 212 -10.20 2.26 1.80
CA ASP A 212 -9.94 3.22 2.87
C ASP A 212 -10.51 4.61 2.55
N SER A 213 -10.58 4.98 1.27
CA SER A 213 -11.29 6.20 0.80
C SER A 213 -12.63 5.94 0.10
N ASN A 214 -13.12 4.69 0.13
CA ASN A 214 -14.32 4.21 -0.58
C ASN A 214 -14.30 4.60 -2.06
N SER A 215 -13.21 4.29 -2.76
CA SER A 215 -12.95 4.77 -4.12
C SER A 215 -12.49 3.68 -5.07
N ILE A 216 -12.70 3.93 -6.35
CA ILE A 216 -12.09 3.23 -7.46
C ILE A 216 -11.12 4.20 -8.15
N TRP A 217 -9.90 3.77 -8.45
CA TRP A 217 -8.86 4.55 -9.09
C TRP A 217 -8.50 3.98 -10.45
N LEU A 218 -8.42 4.81 -11.48
CA LEU A 218 -8.15 4.39 -12.87
C LEU A 218 -6.93 5.08 -13.49
N THR A 219 -6.26 4.37 -14.39
CA THR A 219 -5.13 4.82 -15.23
C THR A 219 -5.52 4.96 -16.72
N SER A 220 -4.62 5.57 -17.49
CA SER A 220 -4.68 5.65 -18.96
C SER A 220 -3.26 5.55 -19.53
N TRP A 221 -3.05 4.68 -20.52
CA TRP A 221 -1.82 4.51 -21.29
C TRP A 221 -1.71 5.55 -22.43
N THR A 222 -2.83 5.99 -23.01
CA THR A 222 -2.88 6.79 -24.24
C THR A 222 -2.80 8.32 -24.06
N GLY A 223 -2.36 8.99 -25.12
CA GLY A 223 -2.54 10.44 -25.32
C GLY A 223 -1.54 11.33 -24.57
N GLU A 224 -1.68 12.65 -24.73
CA GLU A 224 -0.81 13.64 -24.06
C GLU A 224 -0.99 13.69 -22.53
N GLU A 225 -2.05 13.06 -22.00
CA GLU A 225 -2.47 13.05 -20.59
C GLU A 225 -2.10 11.75 -19.86
N SER A 226 -1.60 10.74 -20.57
CA SER A 226 -1.06 9.50 -19.99
C SER A 226 -0.06 9.80 -18.89
N GLY A 227 -0.21 9.11 -17.75
CA GLY A 227 0.57 9.34 -16.53
C GLY A 227 0.43 10.72 -15.86
N ARG A 228 -0.28 11.70 -16.45
CA ARG A 228 -0.53 13.00 -15.78
C ARG A 228 -1.61 12.94 -14.73
N TYR A 229 -2.60 12.07 -14.91
CA TYR A 229 -3.78 11.98 -14.05
C TYR A 229 -4.13 10.54 -13.75
N ILE A 230 -4.51 10.30 -12.49
CA ILE A 230 -5.33 9.16 -12.10
C ILE A 230 -6.75 9.66 -11.77
N TYR A 231 -7.74 8.86 -12.14
CA TYR A 231 -9.16 9.25 -12.10
C TYR A 231 -9.88 8.51 -10.98
N ARG A 232 -10.70 9.22 -10.19
CA ARG A 232 -11.37 8.65 -9.01
C ARG A 232 -12.87 8.55 -9.22
N TYR A 233 -13.43 7.41 -8.88
CA TYR A 233 -14.87 7.12 -8.86
C TYR A 233 -15.26 6.58 -7.47
N ASP A 234 -16.56 6.62 -7.14
CA ASP A 234 -17.07 6.11 -5.86
C ASP A 234 -17.32 4.61 -5.89
N LEU A 235 -16.87 3.89 -4.86
CA LEU A 235 -16.94 2.42 -4.83
C LEU A 235 -18.38 1.89 -4.68
N GLU A 236 -19.28 2.60 -3.99
CA GLU A 236 -20.67 2.15 -3.78
C GLU A 236 -21.58 2.32 -5.01
N ASN A 237 -21.29 3.30 -5.88
CA ASN A 237 -22.24 3.78 -6.88
C ASN A 237 -21.63 4.27 -8.21
N GLY A 238 -20.30 4.23 -8.37
CA GLY A 238 -19.61 4.58 -9.60
C GLY A 238 -19.59 6.07 -9.96
N ALA A 239 -20.06 6.98 -9.10
CA ALA A 239 -20.04 8.40 -9.40
C ALA A 239 -18.61 8.97 -9.44
N TYR A 240 -18.31 9.81 -10.42
CA TYR A 240 -16.98 10.44 -10.56
C TYR A 240 -16.68 11.43 -9.42
N LYS A 241 -15.56 11.19 -8.71
CA LYS A 241 -15.07 11.96 -7.54
C LYS A 241 -13.89 12.89 -7.88
N GLY A 242 -13.67 13.18 -9.17
CA GLY A 242 -12.58 14.02 -9.66
C GLY A 242 -11.32 13.24 -10.07
N LYS A 243 -10.26 13.96 -10.45
CA LYS A 243 -8.97 13.38 -10.85
C LYS A 243 -7.79 14.13 -10.24
N VAL A 244 -6.66 13.42 -10.09
CA VAL A 244 -5.51 13.88 -9.31
C VAL A 244 -4.29 14.00 -10.22
N HIS A 245 -3.71 15.21 -10.27
CA HIS A 245 -2.54 15.51 -11.09
C HIS A 245 -1.26 14.94 -10.45
N LEU A 246 -0.61 14.00 -11.13
CA LEU A 246 0.64 13.40 -10.70
C LEU A 246 1.80 14.37 -10.94
N GLN A 247 2.51 14.74 -9.88
CA GLN A 247 3.70 15.59 -9.93
C GLN A 247 4.95 14.72 -10.05
N CYS A 248 5.81 15.08 -11.01
CA CYS A 248 6.76 14.14 -11.65
C CYS A 248 5.99 12.95 -12.27
N PRO A 249 5.09 13.20 -13.24
CA PRO A 249 4.25 12.16 -13.80
C PRO A 249 5.11 11.08 -14.48
N PRO A 250 4.82 9.78 -14.25
CA PRO A 250 5.35 8.69 -15.07
C PRO A 250 4.83 8.81 -16.51
N GLN A 251 5.35 7.98 -17.42
CA GLN A 251 4.82 7.88 -18.78
C GLN A 251 4.15 6.52 -18.98
N TRP A 252 3.17 6.45 -19.89
CA TRP A 252 2.56 5.19 -20.34
C TRP A 252 2.10 4.30 -19.19
N LEU A 253 1.21 4.83 -18.33
CA LEU A 253 0.69 4.07 -17.20
C LEU A 253 -0.19 2.91 -17.66
N GLN A 254 0.16 1.71 -17.22
CA GLN A 254 -0.58 0.48 -17.49
C GLN A 254 -1.49 0.18 -16.28
N GLY A 255 -1.00 -0.65 -15.36
CA GLY A 255 -1.72 -1.05 -14.15
C GLY A 255 -1.68 -0.05 -13.00
N ILE A 256 -2.54 -0.30 -12.02
CA ILE A 256 -2.62 0.43 -10.76
C ILE A 256 -3.18 -0.48 -9.66
N ALA A 257 -2.61 -0.42 -8.45
CA ALA A 257 -3.01 -1.22 -7.30
C ALA A 257 -3.02 -0.42 -6.00
N TYR A 258 -3.94 -0.76 -5.07
CA TYR A 258 -3.98 -0.19 -3.73
C TYR A 258 -3.33 -1.10 -2.67
N TYR A 259 -2.38 -0.54 -1.92
CA TYR A 259 -1.65 -1.23 -0.85
C TYR A 259 -1.09 -0.26 0.20
N ASP A 260 -1.27 -0.54 1.49
CA ASP A 260 -0.72 0.17 2.66
C ASP A 260 -0.79 1.72 2.59
N GLY A 261 -2.00 2.27 2.34
CA GLY A 261 -2.21 3.72 2.26
C GLY A 261 -1.66 4.37 0.98
N CYS A 262 -1.29 3.59 -0.03
CA CYS A 262 -0.62 4.07 -1.24
C CYS A 262 -1.21 3.44 -2.51
N LEU A 263 -1.10 4.17 -3.62
CA LEU A 263 -1.36 3.67 -4.96
C LEU A 263 -0.02 3.41 -5.65
N TYR A 264 0.15 2.17 -6.12
CA TYR A 264 1.30 1.73 -6.91
C TYR A 264 0.84 1.62 -8.37
N MET A 265 1.69 2.01 -9.32
CA MET A 265 1.35 2.11 -10.74
C MET A 265 2.52 1.60 -11.58
N THR A 266 2.24 0.83 -12.62
CA THR A 266 3.25 0.36 -13.58
C THR A 266 3.34 1.29 -14.78
N ALA A 267 4.57 1.55 -15.24
CA ALA A 267 4.87 2.48 -16.32
C ALA A 267 5.70 1.79 -17.41
N ASP A 268 5.12 1.72 -18.61
CA ASP A 268 5.71 1.22 -19.86
C ASP A 268 6.67 2.26 -20.44
N ASP A 269 7.65 2.68 -19.62
CA ASP A 269 8.59 3.78 -19.90
C ASP A 269 10.06 3.37 -20.01
N GLY A 270 10.32 2.06 -20.09
CA GLY A 270 11.55 1.48 -20.61
C GLY A 270 11.64 1.55 -22.14
N THR A 271 12.51 0.71 -22.71
CA THR A 271 12.58 0.45 -24.15
C THR A 271 13.19 -0.93 -24.37
N ALA A 272 12.34 -1.94 -24.59
CA ALA A 272 12.74 -3.33 -24.79
C ALA A 272 13.81 -3.52 -25.89
N ASP A 273 13.65 -2.82 -27.02
CA ASP A 273 14.58 -2.83 -28.17
C ASP A 273 16.01 -2.33 -27.82
N LEU A 274 16.17 -1.63 -26.69
CA LEU A 274 17.45 -1.13 -26.15
C LEU A 274 17.89 -1.85 -24.87
N GLY A 275 17.03 -2.68 -24.26
CA GLY A 275 17.24 -3.25 -22.93
C GLY A 275 17.11 -2.23 -21.80
N GLU A 276 16.38 -1.13 -22.02
CA GLU A 276 16.07 -0.13 -20.99
C GLU A 276 14.85 -0.62 -20.18
N PRO A 277 14.91 -0.64 -18.83
CA PRO A 277 13.90 -1.27 -17.98
C PRO A 277 12.68 -0.38 -17.70
N ASP A 278 11.55 -1.04 -17.45
CA ASP A 278 10.31 -0.41 -16.97
C ASP A 278 10.32 -0.17 -15.45
N HIS A 279 9.31 0.56 -14.97
CA HIS A 279 9.27 1.09 -13.61
C HIS A 279 7.93 0.86 -12.91
N VAL A 280 8.01 0.69 -11.58
CA VAL A 280 6.89 0.81 -10.66
C VAL A 280 7.03 2.13 -9.91
N TYR A 281 5.97 2.92 -9.96
CA TYR A 281 5.84 4.20 -9.30
C TYR A 281 4.83 4.13 -8.15
N LYS A 282 5.01 4.97 -7.13
CA LYS A 282 4.13 5.05 -5.96
C LYS A 282 3.67 6.48 -5.70
N THR A 283 2.44 6.64 -5.24
CA THR A 283 1.94 7.91 -4.71
C THR A 283 0.96 7.68 -3.54
N ARG A 284 0.82 8.68 -2.67
CA ARG A 284 -0.23 8.74 -1.64
C ARG A 284 -1.15 9.91 -1.95
N VAL A 285 -2.45 9.68 -1.83
CA VAL A 285 -3.48 10.65 -2.20
C VAL A 285 -4.40 10.93 -1.02
N GLU A 286 -4.26 12.12 -0.44
CA GLU A 286 -5.17 12.61 0.59
C GLU A 286 -6.58 12.85 -0.01
N GLU A 287 -7.63 12.56 0.75
CA GLU A 287 -9.05 12.55 0.31
C GLU A 287 -9.45 13.77 -0.57
N ASN A 288 -8.96 14.96 -0.22
CA ASN A 288 -9.32 16.23 -0.85
C ASN A 288 -8.19 16.84 -1.72
N SER A 289 -7.12 16.09 -2.01
CA SER A 289 -6.03 16.56 -2.87
C SER A 289 -6.39 16.53 -4.35
N THR A 290 -6.03 17.59 -5.08
CA THR A 290 -6.14 17.67 -6.56
C THR A 290 -4.82 17.35 -7.28
N ALA A 291 -3.74 17.14 -6.53
CA ALA A 291 -2.44 16.71 -7.02
C ALA A 291 -1.70 15.89 -5.96
N ALA A 292 -0.86 14.96 -6.39
CA ALA A 292 -0.05 14.10 -5.52
C ALA A 292 1.39 14.00 -6.06
N THR A 293 2.36 13.77 -5.17
CA THR A 293 3.77 13.58 -5.56
C THR A 293 4.00 12.11 -5.89
N VAL A 294 4.64 11.84 -7.03
CA VAL A 294 5.06 10.49 -7.40
C VAL A 294 6.50 10.24 -6.95
N VAL A 295 6.75 9.03 -6.44
CA VAL A 295 8.06 8.48 -6.10
C VAL A 295 8.32 7.29 -7.01
N LEU A 296 9.54 7.14 -7.51
CA LEU A 296 9.97 5.90 -8.16
C LEU A 296 10.17 4.85 -7.07
N GLU A 297 9.37 3.78 -7.09
CA GLU A 297 9.46 2.71 -6.08
C GLU A 297 10.46 1.62 -6.51
N ARG A 298 10.41 1.20 -7.78
CA ARG A 298 11.23 0.10 -8.30
C ARG A 298 11.54 0.27 -9.79
N THR A 299 12.76 -0.08 -10.19
CA THR A 299 13.15 -0.38 -11.59
C THR A 299 13.15 -1.89 -11.79
N LEU A 300 12.66 -2.38 -12.93
CA LEU A 300 12.68 -3.81 -13.26
C LEU A 300 13.95 -4.21 -14.02
N ASP A 301 15.11 -4.05 -13.38
CA ASP A 301 16.41 -4.47 -13.94
C ASP A 301 16.73 -5.97 -13.74
N ASP A 302 15.81 -6.74 -13.12
CA ASP A 302 15.93 -8.18 -12.87
C ASP A 302 14.95 -9.09 -13.64
N VAL A 303 14.14 -8.55 -14.57
CA VAL A 303 13.38 -9.39 -15.53
C VAL A 303 14.34 -10.08 -16.52
N THR A 304 13.97 -11.29 -16.98
CA THR A 304 14.87 -12.13 -17.80
C THR A 304 15.19 -11.52 -19.18
N LEU A 305 14.29 -10.71 -19.72
CA LEU A 305 14.46 -9.86 -20.90
C LEU A 305 13.43 -8.75 -20.82
N GLN A 306 13.80 -7.51 -21.16
CA GLN A 306 12.84 -6.40 -21.23
C GLN A 306 11.80 -6.64 -22.35
N GLY A 307 10.62 -6.05 -22.18
CA GLY A 307 9.43 -6.26 -22.98
C GLY A 307 8.43 -5.13 -22.71
N GLU A 308 7.17 -5.47 -22.44
CA GLU A 308 6.16 -4.49 -22.00
C GLU A 308 5.72 -4.87 -20.57
N ILE A 309 5.77 -3.91 -19.65
CA ILE A 309 5.07 -4.03 -18.37
C ILE A 309 3.56 -3.89 -18.58
N GLU A 310 2.76 -4.56 -17.77
CA GLU A 310 1.29 -4.51 -17.81
C GLU A 310 0.79 -4.31 -16.36
N GLY A 311 -0.24 -5.03 -15.93
CA GLY A 311 -0.88 -4.87 -14.63
C GLY A 311 -0.04 -5.13 -13.36
N ILE A 312 -0.57 -4.70 -12.22
CA ILE A 312 0.05 -4.82 -10.88
C ILE A 312 -0.99 -5.17 -9.82
N SER A 313 -0.61 -6.02 -8.85
CA SER A 313 -1.38 -6.21 -7.61
C SER A 313 -0.49 -6.69 -6.47
N PHE A 314 -1.07 -7.07 -5.34
CA PHE A 314 -0.36 -7.47 -4.13
C PHE A 314 -0.97 -8.73 -3.52
N ASP A 315 -0.19 -9.80 -3.43
CA ASP A 315 -0.46 -10.90 -2.52
C ASP A 315 -0.20 -10.42 -1.08
N LYS A 316 -1.27 -9.91 -0.47
CA LYS A 316 -1.32 -9.38 0.91
C LYS A 316 -1.12 -10.46 1.98
N LYS A 317 -1.17 -11.76 1.61
CA LYS A 317 -1.02 -12.89 2.52
C LYS A 317 0.44 -13.34 2.61
N ASN A 318 1.05 -13.61 1.46
CA ASN A 318 2.45 -14.04 1.34
C ASN A 318 3.42 -12.86 1.39
N GLY A 319 2.97 -11.64 1.08
CA GLY A 319 3.78 -10.42 1.14
C GLY A 319 4.54 -10.13 -0.13
N GLN A 320 3.87 -10.28 -1.28
CA GLN A 320 4.49 -10.15 -2.59
C GLN A 320 3.77 -9.08 -3.42
N MET A 321 4.54 -8.21 -4.07
CA MET A 321 4.05 -7.44 -5.20
C MET A 321 4.04 -8.35 -6.44
N LEU A 322 2.96 -8.29 -7.20
CA LEU A 322 2.73 -9.07 -8.41
C LEU A 322 2.79 -8.11 -9.60
N ILE A 323 3.58 -8.43 -10.62
CA ILE A 323 3.69 -7.63 -11.86
C ILE A 323 3.42 -8.54 -13.05
N SER A 324 2.41 -8.19 -13.86
CA SER A 324 2.19 -8.80 -15.17
C SER A 324 3.18 -8.19 -16.18
N TYR A 325 3.86 -9.03 -16.95
CA TYR A 325 4.94 -8.62 -17.84
C TYR A 325 4.97 -9.48 -19.11
N ASN A 326 4.93 -8.82 -20.28
CA ASN A 326 4.90 -9.45 -21.60
C ASN A 326 6.31 -9.46 -22.22
N ARG A 327 6.79 -10.63 -22.66
CA ARG A 327 8.16 -10.78 -23.20
C ARG A 327 8.20 -11.46 -24.56
N GLY A 328 9.27 -11.16 -25.31
CA GLY A 328 9.65 -11.91 -26.52
C GLY A 328 9.08 -11.39 -27.83
N SER A 329 8.04 -10.56 -27.79
CA SER A 329 7.51 -9.83 -28.94
C SER A 329 8.20 -8.47 -29.13
N GLN A 330 8.16 -7.95 -30.35
CA GLN A 330 8.46 -6.54 -30.64
C GLN A 330 7.15 -5.80 -30.85
N ILE A 331 6.72 -4.97 -29.91
CA ILE A 331 5.51 -4.17 -30.01
C ILE A 331 5.82 -2.83 -30.67
N VAL A 332 4.87 -2.32 -31.46
CA VAL A 332 4.83 -0.91 -31.87
C VAL A 332 3.37 -0.46 -31.88
N LEU A 333 3.02 0.42 -30.93
CA LEU A 333 1.66 0.93 -30.68
C LEU A 333 0.66 -0.20 -30.37
N GLY A 334 0.89 -0.95 -29.28
CA GLY A 334 0.01 -2.03 -28.80
C GLY A 334 -0.12 -3.24 -29.75
N MET A 335 0.73 -3.34 -30.78
CA MET A 335 0.68 -4.39 -31.80
C MET A 335 2.03 -5.08 -32.00
N VAL A 336 2.05 -6.40 -31.86
CA VAL A 336 3.17 -7.29 -32.25
C VAL A 336 3.55 -7.07 -33.72
N LYS A 337 4.82 -6.77 -33.98
CA LYS A 337 5.42 -6.65 -35.33
C LYS A 337 6.36 -7.80 -35.66
N GLY A 338 6.88 -8.49 -34.65
CA GLY A 338 7.83 -9.60 -34.74
C GLY A 338 8.15 -10.19 -33.38
N PHE A 339 9.16 -11.04 -33.32
CA PHE A 339 9.68 -11.65 -32.08
C PHE A 339 11.20 -11.47 -31.99
N TYR A 340 11.72 -11.33 -30.78
CA TYR A 340 13.16 -11.26 -30.50
C TYR A 340 13.87 -12.60 -30.79
N GLU A 341 15.20 -12.57 -30.96
CA GLU A 341 15.98 -13.77 -31.24
C GLU A 341 15.82 -14.80 -30.09
N GLY A 342 15.32 -15.99 -30.45
CA GLY A 342 15.02 -17.07 -29.51
C GLY A 342 13.53 -17.29 -29.24
N TYR A 343 12.66 -16.33 -29.60
CA TYR A 343 11.21 -16.40 -29.36
C TYR A 343 10.43 -16.76 -30.63
N THR A 344 9.29 -17.44 -30.44
CA THR A 344 8.35 -17.83 -31.52
C THR A 344 6.91 -17.36 -31.27
N GLU A 345 6.65 -16.85 -30.07
CA GLU A 345 5.38 -16.32 -29.57
C GLU A 345 5.69 -15.31 -28.45
N GLU A 346 4.68 -14.54 -28.05
CA GLU A 346 4.74 -13.68 -26.85
C GLU A 346 4.60 -14.58 -25.61
N ILE A 347 5.35 -14.29 -24.56
CA ILE A 347 5.26 -14.98 -23.27
C ILE A 347 4.70 -14.01 -22.24
N HIS A 348 3.56 -14.37 -21.66
CA HIS A 348 2.92 -13.61 -20.58
C HIS A 348 3.30 -14.23 -19.24
N GLU A 349 3.88 -13.45 -18.34
CA GLU A 349 4.36 -13.91 -17.04
C GLU A 349 3.92 -12.96 -15.91
N VAL A 350 3.56 -13.52 -14.75
CA VAL A 350 3.54 -12.75 -13.50
C VAL A 350 4.87 -12.96 -12.77
N PHE A 351 5.56 -11.86 -12.50
CA PHE A 351 6.74 -11.81 -11.64
C PHE A 351 6.31 -11.52 -10.20
N THR A 352 6.68 -12.39 -9.26
CA THR A 352 6.45 -12.17 -7.83
C THR A 352 7.66 -11.50 -7.17
N TYR A 353 7.42 -10.50 -6.34
CA TYR A 353 8.45 -9.72 -5.66
C TYR A 353 8.18 -9.64 -4.16
N ASN A 354 8.93 -10.44 -3.37
CA ASN A 354 8.79 -10.49 -1.92
C ASN A 354 9.19 -9.14 -1.31
N ILE A 355 8.30 -8.56 -0.50
CA ILE A 355 8.48 -7.29 0.18
C ILE A 355 9.28 -7.52 1.46
N GLU A 356 10.50 -7.00 1.54
CA GLU A 356 11.33 -7.14 2.74
C GLU A 356 10.67 -6.43 3.94
N GLY A 357 10.42 -7.17 5.02
CA GLY A 357 9.75 -6.66 6.21
C GLY A 357 8.22 -6.77 6.19
N HIS A 358 7.62 -7.43 5.20
CA HIS A 358 6.17 -7.66 5.15
C HIS A 358 5.61 -8.28 6.44
N LYS A 359 4.48 -7.75 6.93
CA LYS A 359 3.71 -8.32 8.04
C LYS A 359 2.85 -9.47 7.53
N ARG A 360 3.43 -10.68 7.52
CA ARG A 360 2.73 -11.94 7.23
C ARG A 360 1.37 -12.00 7.93
N GLN A 361 0.30 -12.19 7.17
CA GLN A 361 -1.02 -12.49 7.74
C GLN A 361 -1.01 -13.90 8.35
N TYR A 362 -1.59 -14.04 9.54
CA TYR A 362 -1.67 -15.32 10.25
C TYR A 362 -3.06 -15.94 10.12
N THR A 363 -3.11 -17.28 10.08
CA THR A 363 -4.36 -18.04 10.11
C THR A 363 -4.81 -18.37 11.54
N PHE A 364 -6.08 -18.73 11.73
CA PHE A 364 -6.57 -19.22 13.02
C PHE A 364 -5.95 -20.58 13.42
N GLU A 365 -5.48 -21.39 12.48
CA GLU A 365 -4.81 -22.67 12.79
C GLU A 365 -3.44 -22.43 13.46
N GLU A 366 -2.63 -21.54 12.88
CA GLU A 366 -1.31 -21.16 13.42
C GLU A 366 -1.41 -20.45 14.79
N ILE A 367 -2.51 -19.75 15.06
CA ILE A 367 -2.78 -19.13 16.36
C ILE A 367 -3.09 -20.19 17.43
N ASP A 368 -3.69 -21.33 17.08
CA ASP A 368 -3.91 -22.44 18.02
C ASP A 368 -2.62 -23.24 18.25
N GLU A 369 -1.78 -23.42 17.21
CA GLU A 369 -0.45 -24.04 17.34
C GLU A 369 0.49 -23.31 18.32
N CYS A 370 0.26 -22.01 18.58
CA CYS A 370 0.99 -21.25 19.59
C CYS A 370 0.72 -21.73 21.05
N VAL A 371 -0.32 -22.55 21.28
CA VAL A 371 -0.69 -23.08 22.59
C VAL A 371 -0.23 -24.54 22.74
N ASP A 372 1.05 -24.72 23.11
CA ASP A 372 1.75 -26.01 23.25
C ASP A 372 1.19 -27.01 24.31
N GLY A 373 0.07 -26.69 24.96
CA GLY A 373 -0.54 -27.50 26.01
C GLY A 373 0.19 -27.50 27.37
N SER A 374 1.26 -26.72 27.53
CA SER A 374 1.96 -26.59 28.83
C SER A 374 1.20 -25.74 29.86
N GLY A 375 0.16 -25.00 29.41
CA GLY A 375 -0.68 -24.14 30.25
C GLY A 375 -0.10 -22.75 30.54
N TRP A 376 1.01 -22.37 29.90
CA TRP A 376 1.65 -21.05 30.05
C TRP A 376 0.67 -19.87 29.86
N ASN A 377 -0.23 -20.01 28.90
CA ASN A 377 -1.29 -19.07 28.54
C ASN A 377 -2.35 -18.89 29.63
N LEU A 378 -2.49 -19.86 30.55
CA LEU A 378 -3.47 -19.85 31.65
C LEU A 378 -2.86 -19.52 33.01
N ILE A 379 -1.61 -19.03 33.07
CA ILE A 379 -1.00 -18.59 34.33
C ILE A 379 -1.83 -17.48 34.99
N LEU A 380 -2.22 -17.69 36.24
CA LEU A 380 -2.90 -16.67 37.05
C LEU A 380 -1.86 -15.74 37.67
N VAL A 381 -1.99 -14.44 37.43
CA VAL A 381 -1.25 -13.41 38.15
C VAL A 381 -2.22 -12.37 38.69
N ASN A 382 -2.18 -12.17 40.01
CA ASN A 382 -2.96 -11.20 40.78
C ASN A 382 -2.32 -11.01 42.17
N THR A 383 -2.95 -10.27 43.09
CA THR A 383 -2.38 -9.94 44.42
C THR A 383 -1.96 -11.16 45.26
N ASP A 384 -2.67 -12.28 45.14
CA ASP A 384 -2.35 -13.53 45.86
C ASP A 384 -1.41 -14.47 45.07
N ASN A 385 -1.26 -14.23 43.75
CA ASN A 385 -0.47 -15.03 42.82
C ASN A 385 0.55 -14.13 42.10
N PRO A 386 1.73 -13.86 42.68
CA PRO A 386 2.75 -13.04 42.04
C PRO A 386 3.40 -13.74 40.84
N VAL A 387 3.96 -12.94 39.94
CA VAL A 387 4.81 -13.40 38.82
C VAL A 387 6.00 -14.20 39.39
N PRO A 388 6.26 -15.44 38.92
CA PRO A 388 7.38 -16.25 39.41
C PRO A 388 8.73 -15.54 39.28
N ASP A 389 9.59 -15.63 40.30
CA ASP A 389 10.90 -14.98 40.32
C ASP A 389 11.88 -15.51 39.24
N ASP A 390 11.59 -16.66 38.64
CA ASP A 390 12.30 -17.26 37.51
C ASP A 390 11.52 -17.23 36.18
N TYR A 391 10.40 -16.48 36.11
CA TYR A 391 9.68 -16.28 34.85
C TYR A 391 10.56 -15.55 33.83
N THR A 392 10.57 -16.05 32.60
CA THR A 392 11.30 -15.46 31.48
C THR A 392 10.44 -15.48 30.23
N VAL A 393 10.53 -14.41 29.43
CA VAL A 393 9.71 -14.19 28.23
C VAL A 393 10.62 -13.86 27.04
N SER A 394 10.33 -14.45 25.89
CA SER A 394 10.85 -13.97 24.60
C SER A 394 9.93 -12.86 24.13
N LEU A 395 10.50 -11.69 23.83
CA LEU A 395 9.72 -10.53 23.42
C LEU A 395 9.87 -10.27 21.92
N THR A 396 8.77 -9.85 21.30
CA THR A 396 8.71 -9.28 19.95
C THR A 396 8.42 -7.79 20.05
N ASP A 397 9.20 -6.97 19.36
CA ASP A 397 9.00 -5.53 19.23
C ASP A 397 7.86 -5.23 18.24
N LEU A 398 6.91 -4.40 18.67
CA LEU A 398 5.86 -3.85 17.82
C LEU A 398 6.34 -2.57 17.14
N SER A 399 5.73 -2.19 16.02
CA SER A 399 6.15 -1.02 15.21
C SER A 399 6.03 0.34 15.93
N ASN A 400 5.42 0.41 17.11
CA ASN A 400 5.36 1.59 17.97
C ASN A 400 6.34 1.54 19.18
N GLY A 401 7.27 0.57 19.21
CA GLY A 401 8.26 0.41 20.27
C GLY A 401 7.72 -0.21 21.57
N LYS A 402 6.48 -0.70 21.58
CA LYS A 402 5.97 -1.59 22.64
C LYS A 402 6.40 -3.03 22.37
N GLN A 403 6.41 -3.86 23.41
CA GLN A 403 6.85 -5.26 23.33
C GLN A 403 5.74 -6.19 23.79
N VAL A 404 5.69 -7.41 23.27
CA VAL A 404 4.77 -8.48 23.71
C VAL A 404 5.49 -9.83 23.72
N ASP A 405 4.96 -10.81 24.43
CA ASP A 405 5.43 -12.20 24.32
C ASP A 405 5.33 -12.67 22.86
N THR A 406 6.44 -13.16 22.30
CA THR A 406 6.53 -13.65 20.92
C THR A 406 5.45 -14.69 20.60
N ARG A 407 4.99 -15.46 21.60
CA ARG A 407 3.93 -16.47 21.46
C ARG A 407 2.53 -15.88 21.29
N ILE A 408 2.30 -14.62 21.66
CA ILE A 408 1.01 -13.93 21.44
C ILE A 408 1.02 -13.04 20.19
N TYR A 409 2.18 -12.79 19.57
CA TYR A 409 2.28 -11.90 18.42
C TYR A 409 1.41 -12.34 17.22
N PRO A 410 1.36 -13.62 16.79
CA PRO A 410 0.47 -14.05 15.71
C PRO A 410 -1.02 -13.76 15.98
N ALA A 411 -1.45 -14.01 17.21
CA ALA A 411 -2.82 -13.77 17.66
C ALA A 411 -3.16 -12.27 17.67
N LEU A 412 -2.23 -11.46 18.19
CA LEU A 412 -2.36 -10.01 18.32
C LEU A 412 -2.36 -9.32 16.95
N GLN A 413 -1.45 -9.74 16.07
CA GLN A 413 -1.34 -9.23 14.70
C GLN A 413 -2.65 -9.50 13.95
N LYS A 414 -3.13 -10.76 13.90
CA LYS A 414 -4.41 -11.08 13.25
C LYS A 414 -5.59 -10.32 13.87
N MET A 415 -5.68 -10.22 15.20
CA MET A 415 -6.77 -9.47 15.85
C MET A 415 -6.79 -7.99 15.44
N PHE A 416 -5.63 -7.40 15.18
CA PHE A 416 -5.51 -5.99 14.77
C PHE A 416 -5.74 -5.81 13.27
N ASP A 417 -5.44 -6.81 12.45
CA ASP A 417 -5.65 -6.76 11.00
C ASP A 417 -7.14 -6.99 10.68
N ASP A 418 -7.76 -8.05 11.20
CA ASP A 418 -9.22 -8.30 11.10
C ASP A 418 -10.07 -7.13 11.65
N ALA A 419 -9.51 -6.30 12.54
CA ALA A 419 -10.15 -5.07 13.03
C ALA A 419 -10.04 -3.91 12.02
N ARG A 420 -8.86 -3.69 11.43
CA ARG A 420 -8.65 -2.67 10.38
C ARG A 420 -9.45 -2.99 9.13
N ASP A 421 -9.51 -4.26 8.73
CA ASP A 421 -10.35 -4.74 7.63
C ASP A 421 -11.86 -4.48 7.89
N SER A 422 -12.26 -4.26 9.16
CA SER A 422 -13.60 -3.82 9.55
C SER A 422 -13.75 -2.31 9.75
N GLY A 423 -12.79 -1.50 9.29
CA GLY A 423 -12.78 -0.04 9.37
C GLY A 423 -12.40 0.54 10.74
N ILE A 424 -11.73 -0.23 11.60
CA ILE A 424 -11.43 0.16 12.99
C ILE A 424 -9.93 0.23 13.22
N ASP A 425 -9.41 1.41 13.56
CA ASP A 425 -7.99 1.61 13.85
C ASP A 425 -7.69 1.70 15.36
N LEU A 426 -6.72 0.89 15.76
CA LEU A 426 -6.38 0.55 17.13
C LEU A 426 -4.87 0.30 17.26
N PHE A 427 -4.32 0.69 18.42
CA PHE A 427 -2.92 0.50 18.74
C PHE A 427 -2.73 -0.11 20.14
N VAL A 428 -1.66 -0.89 20.30
CA VAL A 428 -1.20 -1.34 21.61
C VAL A 428 -0.59 -0.14 22.33
N ARG A 429 -1.31 0.41 23.29
CA ARG A 429 -0.83 1.52 24.11
C ARG A 429 0.22 1.07 25.10
N GLU A 430 0.04 -0.09 25.71
CA GLU A 430 1.03 -0.73 26.58
C GLU A 430 1.02 -2.24 26.37
N GLY A 431 2.20 -2.88 26.43
CA GLY A 431 2.35 -4.33 26.31
C GLY A 431 3.10 -4.85 27.54
N TYR A 432 4.22 -5.55 27.31
CA TYR A 432 5.17 -5.91 28.35
C TYR A 432 5.66 -4.68 29.13
N ARG A 433 5.82 -4.84 30.45
CA ARG A 433 6.41 -3.85 31.38
C ARG A 433 7.40 -4.55 32.29
N THR A 434 8.51 -3.90 32.64
CA THR A 434 9.35 -4.40 33.74
C THR A 434 8.71 -4.09 35.11
N ARG A 435 9.21 -4.77 36.14
CA ARG A 435 8.83 -4.49 37.54
C ARG A 435 9.19 -3.05 37.99
N GLU A 436 10.18 -2.42 37.36
CA GLU A 436 10.58 -1.02 37.62
C GLU A 436 9.63 -0.02 36.93
N ASP A 437 9.14 -0.34 35.72
CA ASP A 437 8.09 0.44 35.05
C ASP A 437 6.78 0.37 35.83
N GLN A 438 6.38 -0.83 36.27
CA GLN A 438 5.16 -1.03 37.06
C GLN A 438 5.22 -0.30 38.41
N GLN A 439 6.39 -0.23 39.06
CA GLN A 439 6.59 0.60 40.26
C GLN A 439 6.46 2.09 39.93
N SER A 440 7.04 2.54 38.82
CA SER A 440 6.97 3.94 38.38
C SER A 440 5.54 4.39 38.06
N ILE A 441 4.70 3.51 37.52
CA ILE A 441 3.27 3.75 37.27
C ILE A 441 2.51 3.83 38.61
N MET A 442 2.74 2.89 39.53
CA MET A 442 2.13 2.89 40.88
C MET A 442 2.45 4.19 41.64
N ASP A 443 3.73 4.57 41.71
CA ASP A 443 4.19 5.78 42.41
C ASP A 443 3.59 7.05 41.80
N SER A 444 3.53 7.13 40.46
CA SER A 444 2.92 8.24 39.74
C SER A 444 1.41 8.35 40.02
N ARG A 445 0.70 7.23 40.11
CA ARG A 445 -0.73 7.19 40.41
C ARG A 445 -1.02 7.57 41.87
N ILE A 446 -0.19 7.13 42.81
CA ILE A 446 -0.25 7.56 44.22
C ILE A 446 -0.04 9.08 44.31
N GLN A 447 1.01 9.61 43.68
CA GLN A 447 1.30 11.06 43.69
C GLN A 447 0.14 11.87 43.12
N GLN A 448 -0.48 11.44 42.02
CA GLN A 448 -1.65 12.10 41.43
C GLN A 448 -2.84 12.19 42.40
N TYR A 449 -3.09 11.15 43.21
CA TYR A 449 -4.11 11.20 44.25
C TYR A 449 -3.70 12.09 45.44
N GLN A 450 -2.42 12.10 45.83
CA GLN A 450 -1.93 13.01 46.87
C GLN A 450 -2.04 14.49 46.45
N ASP A 451 -1.71 14.81 45.19
CA ASP A 451 -1.90 16.13 44.60
C ASP A 451 -3.38 16.53 44.49
N SER A 452 -4.27 15.54 44.38
CA SER A 452 -5.73 15.71 44.45
C SER A 452 -6.25 15.89 45.89
N GLY A 453 -5.38 15.83 46.91
CA GLY A 453 -5.70 16.10 48.30
C GLY A 453 -5.98 14.88 49.19
N TYR A 454 -5.80 13.65 48.69
CA TYR A 454 -5.90 12.43 49.48
C TYR A 454 -4.66 12.23 50.38
N SER A 455 -4.82 11.57 51.53
CA SER A 455 -3.68 11.11 52.32
C SER A 455 -2.93 9.98 51.60
N LEU A 456 -1.70 9.64 52.04
CA LEU A 456 -0.92 8.53 51.44
C LEU A 456 -1.69 7.19 51.50
N GLU A 457 -2.34 6.90 52.62
CA GLU A 457 -3.10 5.66 52.82
C GLU A 457 -4.32 5.58 51.88
N GLU A 458 -5.03 6.69 51.68
CA GLU A 458 -6.13 6.79 50.72
C GLU A 458 -5.64 6.73 49.27
N ALA A 459 -4.53 7.41 48.94
CA ALA A 459 -3.94 7.43 47.61
C ALA A 459 -3.42 6.04 47.18
N GLU A 460 -2.77 5.31 48.10
CA GLU A 460 -2.40 3.91 47.90
C GLU A 460 -3.63 3.02 47.70
N ALA A 461 -4.68 3.20 48.51
CA ALA A 461 -5.91 2.40 48.41
C ALA A 461 -6.70 2.66 47.12
N LEU A 462 -6.63 3.87 46.56
CA LEU A 462 -7.23 4.23 45.28
C LEU A 462 -6.38 3.77 44.08
N ALA A 463 -5.06 3.87 44.17
CA ALA A 463 -4.15 3.41 43.11
C ALA A 463 -4.28 1.89 42.86
N LYS A 464 -4.35 1.10 43.94
CA LYS A 464 -4.45 -0.38 43.89
C LYS A 464 -5.73 -0.93 43.25
N GLN A 465 -6.72 -0.08 42.92
CA GLN A 465 -7.95 -0.49 42.22
C GLN A 465 -7.83 -0.46 40.69
N TYR A 466 -6.75 0.13 40.17
CA TYR A 466 -6.46 0.33 38.74
C TYR A 466 -5.00 0.03 38.35
N VAL A 467 -4.12 -0.16 39.35
CA VAL A 467 -2.70 -0.45 39.12
C VAL A 467 -2.32 -1.64 39.97
N ALA A 468 -1.99 -2.75 39.32
CA ALA A 468 -1.45 -3.93 39.99
C ALA A 468 -0.15 -3.60 40.73
N ILE A 469 0.09 -4.28 41.85
CA ILE A 469 1.32 -4.13 42.62
C ILE A 469 2.51 -4.65 41.78
N PRO A 470 3.70 -4.02 41.83
CA PRO A 470 4.88 -4.55 41.14
C PRO A 470 5.21 -5.97 41.60
N GLY A 471 5.34 -6.90 40.66
CA GLY A 471 5.39 -8.34 40.90
C GLY A 471 4.03 -9.06 40.79
N THR A 472 2.92 -8.34 40.59
CA THR A 472 1.57 -8.91 40.43
C THR A 472 0.84 -8.37 39.19
N SER A 473 1.56 -7.81 38.22
CA SER A 473 1.00 -7.25 36.97
C SER A 473 1.07 -8.26 35.83
N GLU A 474 -0.02 -8.48 35.09
CA GLU A 474 0.00 -9.36 33.90
C GLU A 474 0.87 -8.80 32.76
N HIS A 475 1.22 -7.51 32.79
CA HIS A 475 2.18 -6.92 31.85
C HIS A 475 3.61 -7.40 32.09
N GLU A 476 3.98 -7.80 33.32
CA GLU A 476 5.29 -8.42 33.60
C GLU A 476 5.42 -9.82 32.98
N LEU A 477 4.32 -10.41 32.49
CA LEU A 477 4.33 -11.67 31.75
C LEU A 477 4.51 -11.50 30.22
N GLY A 478 4.23 -10.30 29.69
CA GLY A 478 4.21 -10.00 28.25
C GLY A 478 2.95 -10.46 27.50
N ILE A 479 2.00 -11.10 28.17
CA ILE A 479 0.81 -11.75 27.56
C ILE A 479 -0.49 -10.94 27.69
N SER A 480 -0.38 -9.66 28.08
CA SER A 480 -1.51 -8.73 28.15
C SER A 480 -1.15 -7.40 27.48
N VAL A 481 -2.16 -6.74 26.93
CA VAL A 481 -2.05 -5.48 26.19
C VAL A 481 -3.15 -4.51 26.62
N ASP A 482 -2.77 -3.25 26.80
CA ASP A 482 -3.72 -2.13 26.83
C ASP A 482 -3.94 -1.66 25.40
N ILE A 483 -5.17 -1.72 24.93
CA ILE A 483 -5.56 -1.33 23.57
C ILE A 483 -6.33 0.00 23.64
N ASN A 484 -6.02 0.94 22.75
CA ASN A 484 -6.76 2.19 22.58
C ASN A 484 -7.04 2.46 21.09
N ALA A 485 -8.05 3.26 20.80
CA ALA A 485 -8.34 3.71 19.45
C ALA A 485 -7.34 4.76 18.96
N ASN A 486 -6.99 4.72 17.67
CA ASN A 486 -6.39 5.88 17.03
C ASN A 486 -7.47 6.95 16.84
N SER A 487 -7.45 7.98 17.69
CA SER A 487 -8.50 9.01 17.77
C SER A 487 -8.70 9.84 16.50
N ASN A 488 -7.85 9.67 15.48
CA ASN A 488 -8.00 10.30 14.18
C ASN A 488 -8.98 9.53 13.26
N VAL A 489 -9.22 8.25 13.53
CA VAL A 489 -10.02 7.33 12.69
C VAL A 489 -11.15 6.69 13.48
N SER A 490 -10.89 6.26 14.72
CA SER A 490 -11.84 5.52 15.56
C SER A 490 -11.97 6.12 16.96
N SER A 491 -13.12 5.91 17.60
CA SER A 491 -13.29 6.24 19.02
C SER A 491 -12.99 5.03 19.91
N ASP A 492 -12.55 5.28 21.15
CA ASP A 492 -12.38 4.23 22.15
C ASP A 492 -13.67 3.42 22.35
N GLU A 493 -14.85 4.04 22.25
CA GLU A 493 -16.15 3.34 22.34
C GLU A 493 -16.33 2.31 21.22
N VAL A 494 -15.97 2.64 19.98
CA VAL A 494 -16.03 1.72 18.83
C VAL A 494 -15.04 0.58 18.99
N VAL A 495 -13.78 0.89 19.33
CA VAL A 495 -12.73 -0.12 19.54
C VAL A 495 -13.08 -1.07 20.69
N TYR A 496 -13.53 -0.54 21.83
CA TYR A 496 -13.94 -1.39 22.95
C TYR A 496 -15.18 -2.22 22.60
N SER A 497 -16.15 -1.70 21.85
CA SER A 497 -17.31 -2.50 21.40
C SER A 497 -16.86 -3.68 20.54
N TRP A 498 -16.01 -3.43 19.53
CA TRP A 498 -15.49 -4.48 18.66
C TRP A 498 -14.68 -5.52 19.43
N LEU A 499 -13.82 -5.11 20.36
CA LEU A 499 -13.00 -6.03 21.15
C LEU A 499 -13.85 -6.91 22.08
N ASN A 500 -14.88 -6.36 22.73
CA ASN A 500 -15.84 -7.18 23.51
C ASN A 500 -16.56 -8.22 22.63
N GLU A 501 -16.85 -7.88 21.37
CA GLU A 501 -17.54 -8.77 20.44
C GLU A 501 -16.63 -9.78 19.75
N ASN A 502 -15.33 -9.49 19.56
CA ASN A 502 -14.43 -10.24 18.67
C ASN A 502 -13.14 -10.79 19.31
N ALA A 503 -12.58 -10.17 20.35
CA ALA A 503 -11.23 -10.50 20.84
C ALA A 503 -11.03 -11.99 21.23
N TYR A 504 -12.11 -12.63 21.70
CA TYR A 504 -12.12 -14.04 22.07
C TYR A 504 -11.78 -14.99 20.90
N LYS A 505 -12.11 -14.62 19.65
CA LYS A 505 -11.78 -15.39 18.44
C LYS A 505 -10.28 -15.60 18.29
N TYR A 506 -9.49 -14.64 18.75
CA TYR A 506 -8.03 -14.62 18.70
C TYR A 506 -7.40 -15.09 20.01
N GLY A 507 -8.20 -15.56 20.97
CA GLY A 507 -7.71 -16.02 22.28
C GLY A 507 -7.47 -14.91 23.31
N PHE A 508 -7.98 -13.69 23.09
CA PHE A 508 -7.92 -12.59 24.06
C PHE A 508 -9.25 -12.45 24.81
N ILE A 509 -9.18 -12.27 26.13
CA ILE A 509 -10.32 -11.91 26.98
C ILE A 509 -10.20 -10.46 27.44
N LYS A 510 -11.33 -9.75 27.58
CA LYS A 510 -11.38 -8.55 28.43
C LYS A 510 -11.15 -9.00 29.87
N ARG A 511 -10.03 -8.61 30.47
CA ARG A 511 -9.58 -9.21 31.74
C ARG A 511 -10.41 -8.79 32.96
N TYR A 512 -10.82 -7.52 32.98
CA TYR A 512 -11.50 -6.88 34.11
C TYR A 512 -12.85 -6.28 33.68
N PRO A 513 -13.90 -7.11 33.54
CA PRO A 513 -15.26 -6.64 33.26
C PRO A 513 -15.99 -6.17 34.54
N GLU A 514 -17.00 -5.32 34.36
CA GLU A 514 -17.69 -4.62 35.45
C GLU A 514 -18.48 -5.55 36.40
N ASP A 515 -18.94 -6.70 35.91
CA ASP A 515 -19.68 -7.70 36.68
C ASP A 515 -18.78 -8.64 37.51
N LYS A 516 -17.44 -8.50 37.42
CA LYS A 516 -16.46 -9.41 38.06
C LYS A 516 -15.51 -8.73 39.06
N ILE A 517 -15.71 -7.44 39.35
CA ILE A 517 -14.84 -6.64 40.24
C ILE A 517 -14.69 -7.30 41.64
N ASP A 518 -15.76 -7.88 42.18
CA ASP A 518 -15.76 -8.61 43.47
C ASP A 518 -14.91 -9.90 43.47
N ILE A 519 -14.47 -10.37 42.29
CA ILE A 519 -13.66 -11.59 42.09
C ILE A 519 -12.23 -11.22 41.66
N THR A 520 -12.08 -10.31 40.69
CA THR A 520 -10.76 -9.90 40.17
C THR A 520 -10.01 -8.93 41.09
N GLY A 521 -10.74 -8.18 41.93
CA GLY A 521 -10.19 -7.11 42.78
C GLY A 521 -9.79 -5.83 42.04
N ILE A 522 -10.02 -5.75 40.72
CA ILE A 522 -9.68 -4.62 39.84
C ILE A 522 -10.96 -4.07 39.22
N ASN A 523 -11.05 -2.75 39.04
CA ASN A 523 -12.20 -2.07 38.45
C ASN A 523 -12.42 -2.45 36.96
N ASN A 524 -13.55 -2.00 36.39
CA ASN A 524 -13.83 -2.17 34.95
C ASN A 524 -12.78 -1.46 34.08
N GLU A 525 -11.96 -2.24 33.38
CA GLU A 525 -10.92 -1.74 32.46
C GLU A 525 -11.23 -2.21 31.02
N PRO A 526 -11.86 -1.37 30.18
CA PRO A 526 -12.27 -1.75 28.83
C PRO A 526 -11.11 -1.87 27.83
N TRP A 527 -9.91 -1.40 28.19
CA TRP A 527 -8.67 -1.43 27.39
C TRP A 527 -7.79 -2.68 27.63
N HIS A 528 -7.88 -3.33 28.81
CA HIS A 528 -6.95 -4.42 29.19
C HIS A 528 -7.42 -5.76 28.64
N TYR A 529 -6.68 -6.28 27.65
CA TYR A 529 -6.91 -7.60 27.07
C TYR A 529 -5.78 -8.56 27.40
N ARG A 530 -6.15 -9.74 27.92
CA ARG A 530 -5.26 -10.81 28.37
C ARG A 530 -5.35 -11.99 27.40
N PHE A 531 -4.22 -12.49 26.91
CA PHE A 531 -4.20 -13.71 26.11
C PHE A 531 -4.37 -14.95 27.00
N VAL A 532 -5.28 -15.84 26.59
CA VAL A 532 -5.53 -17.16 27.18
C VAL A 532 -5.62 -18.28 26.14
N GLY A 533 -5.53 -17.97 24.85
CA GLY A 533 -5.70 -18.92 23.74
C GLY A 533 -7.16 -19.10 23.31
N GLN A 534 -7.38 -19.37 22.01
CA GLN A 534 -8.70 -19.31 21.36
C GLN A 534 -9.77 -20.13 22.10
N LYS A 535 -9.48 -21.41 22.35
CA LYS A 535 -10.39 -22.32 23.05
C LYS A 535 -10.81 -21.80 24.42
N ALA A 536 -9.85 -21.34 25.22
CA ALA A 536 -10.13 -20.85 26.58
C ALA A 536 -10.94 -19.55 26.54
N ALA A 537 -10.60 -18.60 25.68
CA ALA A 537 -11.34 -17.36 25.54
C ALA A 537 -12.79 -17.59 25.07
N ALA A 538 -13.03 -18.57 24.19
CA ALA A 538 -14.36 -18.99 23.78
C ALA A 538 -15.15 -19.64 24.94
N GLU A 539 -14.58 -20.62 25.64
CA GLU A 539 -15.25 -21.26 26.79
C GLU A 539 -15.55 -20.23 27.91
N MET A 540 -14.63 -19.32 28.20
CA MET A 540 -14.82 -18.23 29.17
C MET A 540 -15.95 -17.27 28.77
N ARG A 541 -16.06 -16.92 27.48
CA ARG A 541 -17.12 -16.05 26.95
C ARG A 541 -18.49 -16.72 27.01
N ASP A 542 -18.58 -17.98 26.59
CA ASP A 542 -19.83 -18.74 26.58
C ASP A 542 -20.34 -19.08 27.99
N LEU A 543 -19.45 -19.18 28.98
CA LEU A 543 -19.77 -19.37 30.41
C LEU A 543 -19.95 -18.05 31.19
N ASN A 544 -19.57 -16.90 30.61
CA ASN A 544 -19.42 -15.60 31.28
C ASN A 544 -18.55 -15.69 32.56
N TYR A 545 -17.33 -16.22 32.40
CA TYR A 545 -16.34 -16.39 33.47
C TYR A 545 -15.14 -15.42 33.31
N CYS A 546 -14.66 -14.88 34.42
CA CYS A 546 -13.31 -14.32 34.51
C CYS A 546 -12.26 -15.44 34.65
N LEU A 547 -10.97 -15.09 34.57
CA LEU A 547 -9.88 -16.08 34.56
C LEU A 547 -9.87 -16.93 35.84
N GLU A 548 -10.15 -16.29 36.98
CA GLU A 548 -10.28 -16.95 38.28
C GLU A 548 -11.37 -18.04 38.28
N GLU A 549 -12.60 -17.71 37.87
CA GLU A 549 -13.73 -18.66 37.79
C GLU A 549 -13.47 -19.82 36.81
N TYR A 550 -12.80 -19.52 35.69
CA TYR A 550 -12.48 -20.53 34.68
C TYR A 550 -11.37 -21.48 35.13
N LEU A 551 -10.39 -21.01 35.91
CA LEU A 551 -9.36 -21.87 36.50
C LEU A 551 -9.92 -22.77 37.60
N ASP A 552 -10.85 -22.28 38.42
CA ASP A 552 -11.60 -23.11 39.37
C ASP A 552 -12.43 -24.18 38.63
N TYR A 553 -13.12 -23.82 37.55
CA TYR A 553 -13.88 -24.75 36.70
C TYR A 553 -13.01 -25.83 36.04
N LEU A 554 -11.78 -25.51 35.65
CA LEU A 554 -10.82 -26.49 35.12
C LEU A 554 -10.23 -27.44 36.19
N ALA A 555 -10.53 -27.21 37.47
CA ALA A 555 -10.01 -28.00 38.60
C ALA A 555 -11.02 -28.99 39.22
N GLU A 556 -12.29 -29.00 38.77
CA GLU A 556 -13.37 -29.90 39.24
C GLU A 556 -13.45 -31.27 38.50
#